data_AF-A0A9X7AGF7-F1
#
_entry.id   AF-A0A9X7AGF7-F1
#
_cell.length_a   1.000
_cell.length_b   1.000
_cell.length_c   1.000
_cell.angle_alpha   90.00
_cell.angle_beta   90.00
_cell.angle_gamma   90.00
#
_symmetry.space_group_name_H-M   'P 1'
#
loop_
_entity.id
_entity.type
_entity.pdbx_description
1 polymer ?
#
loop_
_entity_poly.entity_id
_entity_poly.type
_entity_poly.pdbx_seq_one_letter_code
_entity_poly.pdbx_strand_id
1 'polypeptide(L)' 'MCTYGSSCEKDLLRNKGATIFEYTAGYSKAVEEGRIQVNKYQMCYLIDDEKSKHLF' A
#
# COMPACT_ATOMS: atom_id res chain seq x y z
N MET A 1 10.02 -9.66 21.15
CA MET A 1 8.66 -9.46 21.68
C MET A 1 7.89 -8.65 20.64
N CYS A 2 7.19 -9.30 19.71
CA CYS A 2 6.42 -8.60 18.67
C CYS A 2 4.99 -8.42 19.18
N THR A 3 4.57 -7.18 19.40
CA THR A 3 3.21 -6.85 19.82
C THR A 3 2.23 -7.01 18.65
N TYR A 4 1.03 -7.49 18.97
CA TYR A 4 -0.01 -7.95 18.05
C TYR A 4 -0.37 -6.88 17.00
N GLY A 5 -0.18 -7.18 15.71
CA GLY A 5 -1.04 -6.67 14.64
C GLY A 5 -0.47 -5.79 13.53
N SER A 6 0.81 -5.39 13.49
CA SER A 6 1.31 -4.61 12.32
C SER A 6 2.82 -4.58 12.13
N SER A 7 3.61 -4.68 13.20
CA SER A 7 5.05 -4.40 13.11
C SER A 7 5.78 -5.46 12.27
N CYS A 8 5.52 -6.74 12.53
CA CYS A 8 6.20 -7.84 11.84
C CYS A 8 5.93 -7.88 10.33
N GLU A 9 4.69 -7.64 9.90
CA GLU A 9 4.35 -7.58 8.47
C GLU A 9 5.00 -6.38 7.78
N LYS A 10 5.03 -5.21 8.44
CA LYS A 10 5.72 -4.03 7.93
C LYS A 10 7.23 -4.29 7.82
N ASP A 11 7.84 -4.92 8.82
CA ASP A 11 9.26 -5.26 8.81
C ASP A 11 9.60 -6.26 7.70
N LEU A 12 8.73 -7.25 7.47
CA LEU A 12 8.89 -8.22 6.37
C LEU A 12 8.81 -7.52 4.99
N LEU A 13 7.85 -6.61 4.82
CA LEU A 13 7.70 -5.83 3.59
C LEU A 13 8.91 -4.93 3.35
N ARG A 14 9.41 -4.25 4.39
CA ARG A 14 10.65 -3.45 4.31
C ARG A 14 11.85 -4.30 3.94
N ASN A 15 11.98 -5.50 4.52
CA ASN A 15 13.07 -6.43 4.22
C ASN A 15 13.01 -6.91 2.76
N LYS A 16 11.81 -7.12 2.22
CA LYS A 16 11.59 -7.42 0.80
C LYS A 16 11.83 -6.24 -0.16
N GLY A 17 12.20 -5.06 0.35
CA GLY A 17 12.44 -3.86 -0.44
C GLY A 17 11.20 -3.03 -0.75
N ALA A 18 10.06 -3.31 -0.10
CA ALA A 18 8.86 -2.50 -0.26
C ALA A 18 8.97 -1.20 0.55
N THR A 19 8.53 -0.09 -0.05
CA THR A 19 8.47 1.21 0.63
C THR A 19 7.10 1.38 1.28
N ILE A 20 7.09 1.63 2.58
CA ILE A 20 5.86 1.81 3.36
C ILE A 20 5.61 3.30 3.56
N PHE A 21 4.48 3.77 3.05
CA PHE A 21 4.00 5.14 3.26
C PHE A 21 2.90 5.13 4.31
N GLU A 22 3.12 5.86 5.40
CA GLU A 22 2.14 6.02 6.47
C GLU A 22 1.47 7.39 6.32
N TYR A 23 0.16 7.36 6.11
CA TYR A 23 -0.65 8.57 6.03
C TYR A 23 -1.40 8.72 7.35
N THR A 24 -1.21 9.86 8.02
CA THR A 24 -1.96 10.20 9.24
C THR A 24 -3.40 10.65 8.94
N ALA A 25 -3.71 10.87 7.66
CA ALA A 25 -5.05 11.18 7.18
C ALA A 25 -5.87 9.91 6.90
N GLY A 26 -7.19 10.04 6.81
CA GLY A 26 -8.09 8.91 6.53
C GLY A 26 -7.73 8.15 5.25
N TYR A 27 -8.07 6.86 5.23
CA TYR A 27 -7.77 5.90 4.15
C TYR A 27 -8.02 6.44 2.74
N SER A 28 -9.13 7.17 2.52
CA SER A 28 -9.48 7.74 1.21
C SER A 28 -8.41 8.71 0.67
N LYS A 29 -7.75 9.50 1.54
CA LYS A 29 -6.67 10.40 1.12
C LYS A 29 -5.43 9.64 0.68
N ALA A 30 -5.09 8.54 1.35
CA ALA A 30 -3.95 7.70 0.97
C ALA A 30 -4.15 7.09 -0.42
N VAL A 31 -5.38 6.64 -0.73
CA VAL A 31 -5.74 6.09 -2.04
C VAL A 31 -5.68 7.16 -3.14
N GLU A 32 -6.16 8.38 -2.87
CA GLU A 32 -6.13 9.48 -3.84
C GLU A 32 -4.70 9.91 -4.20
N GLU A 33 -3.83 10.08 -3.18
CA GLU A 33 -2.41 10.35 -3.39
C GLU A 33 -1.72 9.21 -4.15
N GLY A 34 -2.04 7.95 -3.80
CA GLY A 34 -1.55 6.78 -4.52
C GLY A 34 -1.96 6.78 -5.99
N ARG A 35 -3.20 7.16 -6.32
CA ARG A 35 -3.68 7.30 -7.71
C ARG A 35 -2.95 8.41 -8.46
N ILE A 36 -2.68 9.55 -7.83
CA ILE A 36 -1.91 10.64 -8.43
C ILE A 36 -0.48 10.19 -8.73
N GLN A 37 0.16 9.48 -7.80
CA GLN A 37 1.51 8.93 -8.00
C GLN A 37 1.52 7.91 -9.13
N VAL A 38 0.56 6.99 -9.16
CA VAL A 38 0.42 6.00 -10.23
C VAL A 38 0.18 6.66 -11.59
N ASN A 39 -0.59 7.75 -11.65
CA ASN A 39 -0.82 8.49 -12.88
C ASN A 39 0.45 9.19 -13.40
N LYS A 40 1.31 9.67 -12.49
CA LYS A 40 2.59 10.30 -12.82
C LYS A 40 3.64 9.30 -13.31
N TYR A 41 3.60 8.06 -12.82
CA TYR A 41 4.56 7.03 -13.18
C TYR A 41 3.90 5.95 -14.01
N GLN A 42 4.19 5.94 -15.32
CA GLN A 42 3.61 5.01 -16.30
C GLN A 42 3.88 3.51 -16.02
N MET A 43 4.70 3.19 -15.01
CA MET A 43 5.00 1.83 -14.55
C MET A 43 4.49 1.52 -13.14
N CYS A 44 3.49 2.26 -12.66
CA CYS A 44 2.84 1.96 -11.38
C CYS A 44 1.48 1.29 -11.62
N TYR A 45 1.17 0.27 -10.82
CA TYR A 45 -0.10 -0.44 -10.86
C TYR A 45 -0.71 -0.43 -9.46
N LEU A 46 -1.91 0.14 -9.33
CA LEU A 46 -2.63 0.15 -8.06
C LEU A 46 -3.48 -1.13 -7.98
N ILE A 47 -3.14 -2.00 -7.03
CA ILE A 47 -3.94 -3.19 -6.71
C ILE A 47 -5.12 -2.71 -5.86
N ASP A 48 -6.33 -2.85 -6.40
CA ASP A 48 -7.60 -2.50 -5.76
C ASP A 48 -8.43 -3.79 -5.70
N ASP A 49 -8.46 -4.44 -4.53
CA ASP A 49 -9.07 -5.76 -4.37
C ASP A 49 -10.60 -5.70 -4.52
N GLU A 50 -11.23 -4.53 -4.34
CA GLU A 50 -12.67 -4.35 -4.55
C GLU A 50 -13.08 -4.40 -6.03
N LYS A 51 -12.14 -4.19 -6.96
CA LYS A 51 -12.42 -4.18 -8.41
C LYS A 51 -11.61 -5.19 -9.22
N SER A 52 -10.66 -5.88 -8.60
CA SER A 52 -9.80 -6.82 -9.31
C SER A 52 -10.51 -8.16 -9.53
N LYS A 53 -11.06 -8.34 -10.74
CA LYS A 53 -11.60 -9.64 -11.21
C LYS A 53 -10.55 -10.76 -11.25
N HIS A 54 -9.28 -10.45 -11.07
CA HIS A 54 -8.19 -11.42 -11.12
C HIS A 54 -7.83 -11.99 -9.74
N LEU A 55 -8.40 -11.43 -8.66
CA LEU A 55 -8.16 -11.81 -7.27
C LEU A 55 -9.18 -12.83 -6.74
N PHE A 56 -10.26 -13.10 -7.49
CA PHE A 56 -11.32 -14.06 -7.18
C PHE A 56 -11.38 -15.20 -8.19
#